data_AF-A0A2G2F2K5-F1
#
_entry.id   AF-A0A2G2F2K5-F1
#
_cell.length_a   1.000
_cell.length_b   1.000
_cell.length_c   1.000
_cell.angle_alpha   90.00
_cell.angle_beta   90.00
_cell.angle_gamma   90.00
#
_symmetry.space_group_name_H-M   'P 1'
#
loop_
_entity.id
_entity.type
_entity.pdbx_description
1 polymer ?
#
loop_
_entity_poly.entity_id
_entity_poly.type
_entity_poly.pdbx_seq_one_letter_code
_entity_poly.pdbx_strand_id
1 'polypeptide(L)'
;MTNRNQHTTTPLEKIIQKDFVNSDNIIRVVREYDFESKLFPGFKRINDLIEKKDFDLIPNIIGALLTRINDRLTELDKESKSILESLSAELFTGQIQVLNSTPEGQNCWIGCLRVLEETCQLNGYDYESLCFTLRIDIIRKANCDLNKDLKVLPYYDWLGSIVDFDELMRDIKSKGWICDIREFKRLFKPIEDNEYCYRSSKNYIDELLILFSTLKSEGLIQPRRISGHFSPLHRYGVDHDEKLFDKEPKRYMANLNKNKARKKRIRKEVEQLLRYIDRGENRL
;
A
#
# COMPACT_ATOMS: atom_id res chain seq x y z
N MET A 1 -52.70 25.15 25.40
CA MET A 1 -51.43 24.98 26.15
C MET A 1 -50.48 24.19 25.26
N THR A 2 -49.64 24.89 24.51
CA THR A 2 -48.69 24.29 23.56
C THR A 2 -47.49 23.77 24.34
N ASN A 3 -47.30 22.45 24.33
CA ASN A 3 -46.08 21.79 24.80
C ASN A 3 -44.89 22.33 23.99
N ARG A 4 -44.17 23.30 24.57
CA ARG A 4 -42.82 23.64 24.14
C ARG A 4 -41.93 22.48 24.57
N ASN A 5 -41.77 21.49 23.70
CA ASN A 5 -40.67 20.54 23.82
C ASN A 5 -39.38 21.37 23.85
N GLN A 6 -38.76 21.48 25.01
CA GLN A 6 -37.40 21.96 25.14
C GLN A 6 -36.54 20.94 24.40
N HIS A 7 -36.24 21.22 23.13
CA HIS A 7 -35.31 20.41 22.35
C HIS A 7 -33.94 20.55 23.00
N THR A 8 -33.54 19.58 23.79
CA THR A 8 -32.18 19.48 24.34
C THR A 8 -31.22 19.32 23.18
N THR A 9 -30.38 20.33 22.97
CA THR A 9 -29.35 20.33 21.91
C THR A 9 -28.42 19.15 22.11
N THR A 10 -28.35 18.27 21.11
CA THR A 10 -27.53 17.06 21.21
C THR A 10 -26.03 17.39 21.08
N PRO A 11 -25.11 16.51 21.51
CA PRO A 11 -23.68 16.73 21.33
C PRO A 11 -23.25 17.00 19.88
N LEU A 12 -23.78 16.28 18.88
CA LEU A 12 -23.47 16.54 17.48
C LEU A 12 -24.05 17.87 17.02
N GLU A 13 -25.25 18.25 17.45
CA GLU A 13 -25.83 19.56 17.13
C GLU A 13 -24.93 20.70 17.64
N LYS A 14 -24.33 20.56 18.82
CA LYS A 14 -23.36 21.54 19.33
C LYS A 14 -22.11 21.66 18.45
N ILE A 15 -21.61 20.53 17.94
CA ILE A 15 -20.48 20.52 16.99
C ILE A 15 -20.90 21.21 15.69
N ILE A 16 -22.06 20.86 15.15
CA ILE A 16 -22.59 21.45 13.91
C ILE A 16 -22.76 22.98 14.06
N GLN A 17 -23.35 23.44 15.16
CA GLN A 17 -23.56 24.86 15.43
C GLN A 17 -22.25 25.64 15.55
N LYS A 18 -21.20 25.00 16.08
CA LYS A 18 -19.90 25.63 16.29
C LYS A 18 -19.09 25.71 15.00
N ASP A 19 -19.10 24.64 14.21
CA ASP A 19 -18.12 24.42 13.16
C ASP A 19 -18.69 24.61 11.73
N PHE A 20 -20.00 24.81 11.55
CA PHE A 20 -20.65 24.91 10.23
C PHE A 20 -21.52 26.17 10.06
N VAL A 21 -21.36 26.83 8.90
CA VAL A 21 -22.08 28.08 8.55
C VAL A 21 -23.59 27.85 8.31
N ASN A 22 -23.98 26.69 7.77
CA ASN A 22 -25.38 26.32 7.50
C ASN A 22 -25.94 25.34 8.55
N SER A 23 -25.60 25.57 9.82
CA SER A 23 -25.88 24.64 10.92
C SER A 23 -27.35 24.27 11.05
N ASP A 24 -28.29 25.21 10.88
CA ASP A 24 -29.73 24.94 11.00
C ASP A 24 -30.25 23.91 9.97
N ASN A 25 -29.81 24.00 8.71
CA ASN A 25 -30.21 23.04 7.69
C ASN A 25 -29.61 21.66 7.96
N ILE A 26 -28.35 21.61 8.38
CA ILE A 26 -27.65 20.36 8.71
C ILE A 26 -28.33 19.68 9.91
N ILE A 27 -28.65 20.43 10.96
CA ILE A 27 -29.35 19.92 12.15
C ILE A 27 -30.74 19.38 11.77
N ARG A 28 -31.47 20.07 10.89
CA ARG A 28 -32.76 19.59 10.38
C ARG A 28 -32.61 18.20 9.74
N VAL A 29 -31.66 18.04 8.82
CA VAL A 29 -31.40 16.75 8.13
C VAL A 29 -30.94 15.68 9.13
N VAL A 30 -30.03 16.02 10.05
CA VAL A 30 -29.55 15.09 11.10
C VAL A 30 -30.69 14.57 11.98
N ARG A 31 -31.65 15.43 12.34
CA ARG A 31 -32.84 15.05 13.12
C ARG A 31 -33.80 14.19 12.30
N GLU A 32 -34.11 14.63 11.09
CA GLU A 32 -35.05 13.96 10.19
C GLU A 32 -34.65 12.50 9.94
N TYR A 33 -33.36 12.24 9.82
CA TYR A 33 -32.84 10.91 9.52
C TYR A 33 -32.28 10.15 10.72
N ASP A 34 -32.46 10.67 11.95
CA ASP A 34 -31.93 10.10 13.20
C ASP A 34 -30.41 9.81 13.12
N PHE A 35 -29.67 10.69 12.46
CA PHE A 35 -28.25 10.48 12.18
C PHE A 35 -27.42 10.52 13.47
N GLU A 36 -27.87 11.29 14.47
CA GLU A 36 -27.22 11.40 15.78
C GLU A 36 -27.08 10.05 16.48
N SER A 37 -28.18 9.29 16.58
CA SER A 37 -28.19 8.02 17.31
C SER A 37 -27.31 6.96 16.64
N LYS A 38 -27.05 7.09 15.34
CA LYS A 38 -26.30 6.13 14.53
C LYS A 38 -24.82 6.46 14.46
N LEU A 39 -24.48 7.73 14.26
CA LEU A 39 -23.13 8.19 14.01
C LEU A 39 -22.39 8.48 15.33
N PHE A 40 -23.01 9.24 16.23
CA PHE A 40 -22.31 9.83 17.36
C PHE A 40 -21.76 8.80 18.36
N PRO A 41 -22.44 7.68 18.68
CA PRO A 41 -21.88 6.66 19.55
C PRO A 41 -20.61 6.02 18.98
N GLY A 42 -20.58 5.75 17.67
CA GLY A 42 -19.41 5.20 17.01
C GLY A 42 -18.27 6.21 16.94
N PHE A 43 -18.57 7.44 16.56
CA PHE A 43 -17.61 8.55 16.56
C PHE A 43 -16.97 8.77 17.94
N LYS A 44 -17.78 8.83 19.00
CA LYS A 44 -17.29 8.95 20.37
C LYS A 44 -16.39 7.77 20.75
N ARG A 45 -16.78 6.55 20.40
CA ARG A 45 -15.97 5.35 20.69
C ARG A 45 -14.62 5.38 19.96
N ILE A 46 -14.57 5.90 18.74
CA ILE A 46 -13.30 6.08 18.01
C ILE A 46 -12.41 7.11 18.73
N ASN A 47 -12.96 8.25 19.17
CA ASN A 47 -12.20 9.23 19.94
C ASN A 47 -11.65 8.65 21.24
N ASP A 48 -12.48 7.93 22.00
CA ASP A 48 -12.06 7.28 23.25
C ASP A 48 -10.91 6.28 23.02
N LEU A 49 -10.92 5.55 21.89
CA LEU A 49 -9.86 4.61 21.52
C LEU A 49 -8.58 5.32 21.07
N ILE A 50 -8.71 6.42 20.32
CA ILE A 50 -7.57 7.26 19.92
C ILE A 50 -6.87 7.84 21.15
N GLU A 51 -7.63 8.39 22.10
CA GLU A 51 -7.10 8.94 23.35
C GLU A 51 -6.37 7.87 24.19
N LYS A 52 -6.90 6.64 24.20
CA LYS A 52 -6.29 5.48 24.88
C LYS A 52 -5.16 4.81 24.09
N LYS A 53 -4.93 5.22 22.85
CA LYS A 53 -4.00 4.58 21.89
C LYS A 53 -4.30 3.10 21.65
N ASP A 54 -5.56 2.71 21.75
CA ASP A 54 -6.03 1.35 21.49
C ASP A 54 -6.56 1.29 20.04
N PHE A 55 -5.64 1.14 19.09
CA PHE A 55 -5.94 1.28 17.68
C PHE A 55 -6.51 0.01 17.04
N ASP A 56 -6.33 -1.16 17.66
CA ASP A 56 -6.70 -2.47 17.08
C ASP A 56 -8.20 -2.61 16.82
N LEU A 57 -9.03 -1.91 17.61
CA LEU A 57 -10.49 -2.01 17.55
C LEU A 57 -11.15 -0.99 16.60
N ILE A 58 -10.41 0.05 16.18
CA ILE A 58 -10.95 1.16 15.39
C ILE A 58 -11.45 0.70 14.00
N PRO A 59 -10.74 -0.14 13.23
CA PRO A 59 -11.20 -0.58 11.91
C PRO A 59 -12.58 -1.26 11.95
N ASN A 60 -12.82 -2.12 12.94
CA ASN A 60 -14.08 -2.84 13.10
C ASN A 60 -15.25 -1.88 13.43
N ILE A 61 -14.98 -0.85 14.23
CA ILE A 61 -15.98 0.17 14.57
C ILE A 61 -16.33 1.02 13.34
N ILE A 62 -15.34 1.34 12.50
CA ILE A 62 -15.55 2.06 11.24
C ILE A 62 -16.38 1.25 10.27
N GLY A 63 -16.09 -0.04 10.06
CA GLY A 63 -16.92 -0.92 9.21
C GLY A 63 -18.38 -0.98 9.67
N ALA A 64 -18.59 -1.12 10.99
CA ALA A 64 -19.94 -1.13 11.57
C ALA A 64 -20.66 0.22 11.43
N LEU A 65 -19.95 1.34 11.59
CA LEU A 65 -20.47 2.68 11.37
C LEU A 65 -20.89 2.89 9.92
N LEU A 66 -20.01 2.55 8.98
CA LEU A 66 -20.25 2.71 7.54
C LEU A 66 -21.47 1.92 7.12
N THR A 67 -21.58 0.65 7.54
CA THR A 67 -22.77 -0.17 7.24
C THR A 67 -24.05 0.50 7.76
N ARG A 68 -24.05 1.05 8.98
CA ARG A 68 -25.24 1.74 9.54
C ARG A 68 -25.58 3.03 8.83
N ILE A 69 -24.58 3.82 8.45
CA ILE A 69 -24.77 5.04 7.66
C ILE A 69 -25.33 4.65 6.30
N ASN A 70 -24.78 3.60 5.69
CA ASN A 70 -25.11 3.08 4.39
C ASN A 70 -26.59 2.73 4.24
N ASP A 71 -27.09 1.89 5.15
CA ASP A 71 -28.48 1.48 5.21
C ASP A 71 -29.40 2.70 5.19
N ARG A 72 -29.00 3.79 5.86
CA ARG A 72 -29.79 5.01 5.92
C ARG A 72 -29.63 5.91 4.69
N LEU A 73 -28.43 6.02 4.12
CA LEU A 73 -28.16 6.86 2.95
C LEU A 73 -28.88 6.34 1.68
N THR A 74 -29.21 5.05 1.60
CA THR A 74 -29.95 4.49 0.45
C THR A 74 -31.38 5.05 0.31
N GLU A 75 -31.96 5.51 1.41
CA GLU A 75 -33.35 5.96 1.48
C GLU A 75 -33.52 7.48 1.29
N LEU A 76 -32.42 8.21 1.09
CA LEU A 76 -32.40 9.67 1.10
C LEU A 76 -32.56 10.28 -0.30
N ASP A 77 -33.15 11.47 -0.32
CA ASP A 77 -33.03 12.35 -1.47
C ASP A 77 -31.57 12.83 -1.65
N LYS A 78 -31.24 13.27 -2.87
CA LYS A 78 -29.88 13.65 -3.26
C LYS A 78 -29.30 14.79 -2.42
N GLU A 79 -30.11 15.74 -1.98
CA GLU A 79 -29.67 16.89 -1.20
C GLU A 79 -29.32 16.46 0.23
N SER A 80 -30.22 15.75 0.90
CA SER A 80 -30.01 15.23 2.25
C SER A 80 -28.81 14.29 2.31
N LYS A 81 -28.65 13.42 1.30
CA LYS A 81 -27.51 12.52 1.17
C LYS A 81 -26.19 13.30 1.13
N SER A 82 -26.10 14.32 0.28
CA SER A 82 -24.89 15.14 0.13
C SER A 82 -24.53 15.90 1.42
N ILE A 83 -25.54 16.39 2.17
CA ILE A 83 -25.34 17.05 3.47
C ILE A 83 -24.74 16.07 4.49
N LEU A 84 -25.29 14.87 4.61
CA LEU A 84 -24.82 13.88 5.58
C LEU A 84 -23.45 13.29 5.21
N GLU A 85 -23.17 13.10 3.92
CA GLU A 85 -21.84 12.71 3.44
C GLU A 85 -20.79 13.78 3.79
N SER A 86 -21.10 15.06 3.55
CA SER A 86 -20.21 16.18 3.87
C SER A 86 -19.97 16.33 5.37
N LEU A 87 -21.04 16.20 6.18
CA LEU A 87 -20.93 16.22 7.63
C LEU A 87 -20.04 15.07 8.15
N SER A 88 -20.24 13.87 7.62
CA SER A 88 -19.44 12.70 8.01
C SER A 88 -17.97 12.91 7.67
N ALA A 89 -17.66 13.41 6.46
CA ALA A 89 -16.30 13.70 6.04
C ALA A 89 -15.59 14.66 7.00
N GLU A 90 -16.23 15.78 7.32
CA GLU A 90 -15.67 16.79 8.22
C GLU A 90 -15.48 16.26 9.64
N LEU A 91 -16.46 15.51 10.16
CA LEU A 91 -16.35 14.91 11.50
C LEU A 91 -15.15 13.99 11.59
N PHE A 92 -14.96 13.08 10.62
CA PHE A 92 -13.88 12.09 10.65
C PHE A 92 -12.50 12.68 10.30
N THR A 93 -12.44 13.82 9.61
CA THR A 93 -11.17 14.43 9.16
C THR A 93 -10.19 14.64 10.33
N GLY A 94 -10.69 15.08 11.48
CA GLY A 94 -9.86 15.28 12.69
C GLY A 94 -9.25 13.97 13.20
N GLN A 95 -10.03 12.88 13.29
CA GLN A 95 -9.54 11.58 13.75
C GLN A 95 -8.53 11.00 12.77
N ILE A 96 -8.77 11.18 11.47
CA ILE A 96 -7.85 10.69 10.44
C ILE A 96 -6.50 11.40 10.55
N GLN A 97 -6.48 12.71 10.84
CA GLN A 97 -5.23 13.44 11.08
C GLN A 97 -4.50 12.91 12.32
N VAL A 98 -5.22 12.62 13.41
CA VAL A 98 -4.61 12.08 14.63
C VAL A 98 -4.08 10.66 14.41
N LEU A 99 -4.82 9.79 13.74
CA LEU A 99 -4.36 8.43 13.40
C LEU A 99 -3.09 8.49 12.54
N ASN A 100 -3.02 9.40 11.56
CA ASN A 100 -1.84 9.54 10.71
C ASN A 100 -0.61 10.15 11.40
N SER A 101 -0.72 10.64 12.64
CA SER A 101 0.38 11.28 13.37
C SER A 101 1.38 10.30 14.00
N THR A 102 1.06 9.01 14.04
CA THR A 102 1.92 7.95 14.64
C THR A 102 2.01 6.73 13.72
N PRO A 103 3.12 5.96 13.75
CA PRO A 103 3.23 4.71 12.97
C PRO A 103 2.12 3.70 13.27
N GLU A 104 1.73 3.54 14.53
CA GLU A 104 0.68 2.63 14.96
C GLU A 104 -0.70 3.09 14.47
N GLY A 105 -0.98 4.39 14.53
CA GLY A 105 -2.21 4.96 13.99
C GLY A 105 -2.29 4.90 12.46
N GLN A 106 -1.16 4.97 11.75
CA GLN A 106 -1.10 4.78 10.30
C GLN A 106 -1.44 3.33 9.91
N ASN A 107 -0.91 2.34 10.63
CA ASN A 107 -1.26 0.93 10.42
C ASN A 107 -2.76 0.69 10.67
N CYS A 108 -3.29 1.31 11.72
CA CYS A 108 -4.73 1.31 11.98
C CYS A 108 -5.51 1.93 10.82
N TRP A 109 -5.09 3.09 10.31
CA TRP A 109 -5.74 3.76 9.18
C TRP A 109 -5.79 2.87 7.93
N ILE A 110 -4.71 2.14 7.64
CA ILE A 110 -4.69 1.15 6.54
C ILE A 110 -5.72 0.04 6.79
N GLY A 111 -5.81 -0.46 8.03
CA GLY A 111 -6.87 -1.39 8.43
C GLY A 111 -8.27 -0.82 8.21
N CYS A 112 -8.47 0.46 8.50
CA CYS A 112 -9.75 1.16 8.28
C CYS A 112 -10.10 1.25 6.79
N LEU A 113 -9.12 1.54 5.93
CA LEU A 113 -9.31 1.60 4.48
C LEU A 113 -9.68 0.23 3.91
N ARG A 114 -9.04 -0.85 4.38
CA ARG A 114 -9.38 -2.21 3.95
C ARG A 114 -10.82 -2.58 4.34
N VAL A 115 -11.22 -2.29 5.58
CA VAL A 115 -12.59 -2.54 6.03
C VAL A 115 -13.60 -1.69 5.26
N LEU A 116 -13.26 -0.44 4.94
CA LEU A 116 -14.08 0.44 4.10
C LEU A 116 -14.26 -0.15 2.70
N GLU A 117 -13.19 -0.62 2.05
CA GLU A 117 -13.24 -1.28 0.74
C GLU A 117 -14.12 -2.54 0.76
N GLU A 118 -13.89 -3.44 1.73
CA GLU A 118 -14.69 -4.66 1.93
C GLU A 118 -16.18 -4.32 2.15
N THR A 119 -16.47 -3.31 2.97
CA THR A 119 -17.84 -2.87 3.25
C THR A 119 -18.49 -2.28 2.00
N CYS A 120 -17.76 -1.49 1.22
CA CYS A 120 -18.25 -0.95 -0.05
C CYS A 120 -18.59 -2.06 -1.04
N GLN A 121 -17.71 -3.06 -1.19
CA GLN A 121 -17.96 -4.21 -2.06
C GLN A 121 -19.20 -5.00 -1.64
N LEU A 122 -19.34 -5.29 -0.34
CA LEU A 122 -20.50 -6.03 0.20
C LEU A 122 -21.82 -5.30 -0.03
N ASN A 123 -21.82 -3.98 0.02
CA ASN A 123 -23.03 -3.16 -0.08
C ASN A 123 -23.26 -2.58 -1.49
N GLY A 124 -22.39 -2.87 -2.47
CA GLY A 124 -22.51 -2.38 -3.84
C GLY A 124 -22.17 -0.89 -4.02
N TYR A 125 -21.29 -0.34 -3.18
CA TYR A 125 -20.84 1.05 -3.24
C TYR A 125 -19.54 1.19 -4.03
N ASP A 126 -19.42 2.32 -4.73
CA ASP A 126 -18.16 2.73 -5.36
C ASP A 126 -17.20 3.25 -4.29
N TYR A 127 -16.23 2.42 -3.93
CA TYR A 127 -15.18 2.74 -2.96
C TYR A 127 -14.38 3.99 -3.36
N GLU A 128 -14.03 4.14 -4.64
CA GLU A 128 -13.25 5.28 -5.12
C GLU A 128 -14.05 6.57 -5.03
N SER A 129 -15.35 6.52 -5.39
CA SER A 129 -16.25 7.66 -5.22
C SER A 129 -16.37 8.07 -3.75
N LEU A 130 -16.44 7.11 -2.82
CA LEU A 130 -16.51 7.39 -1.39
C LEU A 130 -15.20 7.98 -0.86
N CYS A 131 -14.05 7.44 -1.28
CA CYS A 131 -12.75 7.99 -0.94
C CYS A 131 -12.59 9.44 -1.41
N PHE A 132 -13.08 9.78 -2.60
CA PHE A 132 -13.08 11.14 -3.13
C PHE A 132 -13.96 12.08 -2.28
N THR A 133 -15.19 11.66 -1.95
CA THR A 133 -16.12 12.45 -1.14
C THR A 133 -15.57 12.70 0.27
N LEU A 134 -14.96 11.70 0.88
CA LEU A 134 -14.33 11.81 2.20
C LEU A 134 -12.96 12.52 2.16
N ARG A 135 -12.49 12.95 0.97
CA ARG A 135 -11.17 13.57 0.77
C ARG A 135 -10.02 12.71 1.30
N ILE A 136 -10.21 11.39 1.31
CA ILE A 136 -9.21 10.42 1.75
C ILE A 136 -7.98 10.49 0.84
N ASP A 137 -8.18 10.76 -0.45
CA ASP A 137 -7.15 10.93 -1.45
C ASP A 137 -6.21 12.12 -1.18
N ILE A 138 -6.74 13.23 -0.66
CA ILE A 138 -5.96 14.42 -0.26
C ILE A 138 -5.13 14.11 0.98
N ILE A 139 -5.72 13.43 1.97
CA ILE A 139 -5.01 13.00 3.18
C ILE A 139 -3.94 11.96 2.84
N ARG A 140 -4.26 11.05 1.91
CA ARG A 140 -3.33 10.06 1.37
C ARG A 140 -2.17 10.78 0.68
N LYS A 141 -2.39 11.72 -0.23
CA LYS A 141 -1.30 12.48 -0.89
C LYS A 141 -0.46 13.34 0.07
N ALA A 142 -1.06 13.93 1.10
CA ALA A 142 -0.35 14.75 2.08
C ALA A 142 0.57 13.93 3.01
N ASN A 143 0.26 12.64 3.22
CA ASN A 143 0.99 11.75 4.13
C ASN A 143 1.63 10.51 3.45
N CYS A 144 1.49 10.35 2.13
CA CYS A 144 2.04 9.22 1.38
C CYS A 144 3.45 9.47 0.86
N ASP A 145 4.40 9.57 1.79
CA ASP A 145 5.69 8.88 1.60
C ASP A 145 5.65 7.43 2.18
N LEU A 146 4.50 7.04 2.71
CA LEU A 146 4.23 5.73 3.31
C LEU A 146 3.37 4.84 2.41
N ASN A 147 3.86 4.54 1.21
CA ASN A 147 3.42 3.35 0.47
C ASN A 147 4.01 2.05 1.09
N LYS A 148 4.00 1.90 2.42
CA LYS A 148 4.30 0.62 3.07
C LYS A 148 2.95 0.10 3.57
N ASP A 149 2.57 -1.09 3.10
CA ASP A 149 1.42 -1.90 3.56
C ASP A 149 0.17 -1.97 2.67
N LEU A 150 0.31 -1.71 1.37
CA LEU A 150 -0.10 -2.78 0.44
C LEU A 150 0.99 -3.84 0.54
N LYS A 151 0.66 -5.13 0.58
CA LYS A 151 1.62 -6.26 0.58
C LYS A 151 2.38 -6.34 -0.76
N VAL A 152 2.89 -5.23 -1.26
CA VAL A 152 3.79 -5.18 -2.40
C VAL A 152 5.08 -5.80 -1.94
N LEU A 153 5.28 -7.03 -2.38
CA LEU A 153 6.44 -7.82 -2.02
C LEU A 153 7.71 -7.14 -2.58
N PRO A 154 8.91 -7.32 -1.99
CA PRO A 154 10.14 -6.68 -2.47
C PRO A 154 10.38 -6.91 -3.96
N TYR A 155 10.77 -5.88 -4.70
CA TYR A 155 11.06 -5.95 -6.13
C TYR A 155 12.22 -5.01 -6.50
N TYR A 156 12.63 -5.02 -7.76
CA TYR A 156 13.61 -4.10 -8.33
C TYR A 156 12.93 -3.10 -9.25
N ASP A 157 13.34 -1.85 -9.21
CA ASP A 157 13.15 -0.96 -10.36
C ASP A 157 14.29 -1.19 -11.34
N TRP A 158 13.96 -1.27 -12.63
CA TRP A 158 14.92 -1.15 -13.72
C TRP A 158 15.08 0.32 -14.10
N LEU A 159 16.32 0.81 -14.08
CA LEU A 159 16.65 2.21 -14.33
C LEU A 159 17.30 2.44 -15.71
N GLY A 160 17.59 1.38 -16.46
CA GLY A 160 18.14 1.44 -17.82
C GLY A 160 17.09 1.52 -18.93
N SER A 161 17.53 1.38 -20.17
CA SER A 161 16.65 1.25 -21.35
C SER A 161 15.85 -0.06 -21.31
N ILE A 162 14.61 -0.04 -21.80
CA ILE A 162 13.77 -1.24 -21.92
C ILE A 162 14.31 -2.24 -22.94
N VAL A 163 15.02 -1.74 -23.97
CA VAL A 163 15.65 -2.58 -25.01
C VAL A 163 16.77 -3.40 -24.38
N ASP A 164 17.66 -2.74 -23.64
CA ASP A 164 18.78 -3.35 -22.92
C ASP A 164 18.31 -4.38 -21.88
N PHE A 165 17.18 -4.08 -21.20
CA PHE A 165 16.55 -5.01 -20.30
C PHE A 165 16.10 -6.27 -21.02
N ASP A 166 15.41 -6.13 -22.15
CA ASP A 166 14.88 -7.24 -22.92
C ASP A 166 15.99 -8.12 -23.52
N GLU A 167 17.08 -7.50 -23.98
CA GLU A 167 18.27 -8.20 -24.47
C GLU A 167 18.96 -8.98 -23.34
N LEU A 168 19.22 -8.34 -22.20
CA LEU A 168 19.81 -9.00 -21.04
C LEU A 168 19.00 -10.23 -20.61
N MET A 169 17.67 -10.11 -20.57
CA MET A 169 16.78 -11.23 -20.22
C MET A 169 16.89 -12.40 -21.21
N ARG A 170 17.03 -12.12 -22.51
CA ARG A 170 17.24 -13.17 -23.54
C ARG A 170 18.58 -13.87 -23.36
N ASP A 171 19.64 -13.11 -23.07
CA ASP A 171 20.98 -13.67 -22.91
C ASP A 171 21.12 -14.54 -21.66
N ILE A 172 20.54 -14.12 -20.53
CA ILE A 172 20.59 -14.96 -19.31
C ILE A 172 19.73 -16.21 -19.45
N LYS A 173 18.63 -16.18 -20.24
CA LYS A 173 17.85 -17.37 -20.57
C LYS A 173 18.61 -18.30 -21.52
N SER A 174 19.26 -17.76 -22.55
CA SER A 174 20.03 -18.57 -23.51
C SER A 174 21.21 -19.29 -22.86
N LYS A 175 21.80 -18.69 -21.82
CA LYS A 175 22.82 -19.30 -20.97
C LYS A 175 22.28 -20.32 -19.94
N GLY A 176 20.97 -20.46 -19.80
CA GLY A 176 20.34 -21.38 -18.85
C GLY A 176 20.35 -20.90 -17.39
N TRP A 177 20.64 -19.62 -17.14
CA TRP A 177 20.65 -19.08 -15.76
C TRP A 177 19.24 -19.02 -15.18
N ILE A 178 18.25 -18.78 -16.04
CA ILE A 178 16.83 -18.73 -15.71
C ILE A 178 16.04 -19.63 -16.68
N CYS A 179 14.93 -20.19 -16.23
CA CYS A 179 14.09 -21.05 -17.07
C CYS A 179 13.11 -20.22 -17.93
N ASP A 180 12.54 -19.16 -17.37
CA ASP A 180 11.51 -18.36 -18.03
C ASP A 180 11.71 -16.84 -17.85
N ILE A 181 11.68 -16.10 -18.96
CA ILE A 181 11.86 -14.64 -18.98
C ILE A 181 10.66 -13.94 -18.34
N ARG A 182 9.44 -14.41 -18.58
CA ARG A 182 8.23 -13.75 -18.09
C ARG A 182 8.13 -13.86 -16.57
N GLU A 183 8.39 -15.04 -16.01
CA GLU A 183 8.50 -15.28 -14.57
C GLU A 183 9.61 -14.39 -13.98
N PHE A 184 10.80 -14.38 -14.58
CA PHE A 184 11.94 -13.62 -14.05
C PHE A 184 11.73 -12.09 -14.10
N LYS A 185 11.11 -11.57 -15.16
CA LYS A 185 10.78 -10.13 -15.29
C LYS A 185 9.83 -9.64 -14.20
N ARG A 186 9.09 -10.53 -13.52
CA ARG A 186 8.24 -10.14 -12.38
C ARG A 186 9.05 -9.59 -11.21
N LEU A 187 10.34 -9.96 -11.10
CA LEU A 187 11.27 -9.34 -10.14
C LEU A 187 11.39 -7.82 -10.29
N PHE A 188 10.99 -7.27 -11.44
CA PHE A 188 11.18 -5.87 -11.81
C PHE A 188 9.89 -5.04 -11.85
N LYS A 189 8.84 -5.51 -11.17
CA LYS A 189 7.53 -4.83 -11.10
C LYS A 189 6.96 -4.96 -9.69
N PRO A 190 6.10 -4.02 -9.26
CA PRO A 190 5.28 -4.21 -8.06
C PRO A 190 4.46 -5.51 -8.19
N ILE A 191 4.47 -6.33 -7.14
CA ILE A 191 3.77 -7.62 -7.09
C ILE A 191 2.75 -7.59 -5.95
N GLU A 192 1.48 -7.87 -6.23
CA GLU A 192 0.41 -7.97 -5.25
C GLU A 192 0.15 -9.46 -4.87
N ASP A 193 0.47 -9.80 -3.61
CA ASP A 193 0.31 -11.07 -2.86
C ASP A 193 0.66 -12.45 -3.51
N ASN A 194 0.77 -13.46 -2.64
CA ASN A 194 1.62 -14.65 -2.72
C ASN A 194 1.32 -15.71 -3.81
N GLU A 195 2.30 -15.97 -4.67
CA GLU A 195 2.84 -17.28 -5.12
C GLU A 195 3.76 -17.08 -6.35
N TYR A 196 4.68 -16.12 -6.25
CA TYR A 196 5.57 -15.82 -7.37
C TYR A 196 6.94 -16.40 -7.11
N CYS A 197 7.32 -17.37 -7.92
CA CYS A 197 8.67 -17.89 -7.97
C CYS A 197 9.20 -17.80 -9.40
N TYR A 198 10.48 -17.47 -9.55
CA TYR A 198 11.19 -17.67 -10.81
C TYR A 198 12.01 -18.95 -10.68
N ARG A 199 11.99 -19.77 -11.73
CA ARG A 199 12.85 -20.94 -11.80
C ARG A 199 14.23 -20.59 -12.33
N SER A 200 15.24 -21.03 -11.62
CA SER A 200 16.65 -20.89 -11.98
C SER A 200 17.38 -22.16 -11.61
N SER A 201 18.39 -22.52 -12.41
CA SER A 201 19.23 -23.66 -12.09
C SER A 201 20.20 -23.30 -10.95
N LYS A 202 20.26 -24.17 -9.94
CA LYS A 202 21.14 -24.03 -8.76
C LYS A 202 22.62 -23.88 -9.12
N ASN A 203 23.03 -24.32 -10.30
CA ASN A 203 24.38 -24.18 -10.82
C ASN A 203 24.79 -22.74 -11.14
N TYR A 204 23.82 -21.83 -11.32
CA TYR A 204 24.04 -20.45 -11.75
C TYR A 204 23.78 -19.40 -10.64
N ILE A 205 23.74 -19.82 -9.37
CA ILE A 205 23.52 -18.90 -8.24
C ILE A 205 24.64 -17.85 -8.15
N ASP A 206 25.90 -18.24 -8.34
CA ASP A 206 27.04 -17.32 -8.24
C ASP A 206 26.98 -16.25 -9.35
N GLU A 207 26.57 -16.66 -10.55
CA GLU A 207 26.36 -15.84 -11.74
C GLU A 207 25.25 -14.82 -11.50
N LEU A 208 24.10 -15.24 -10.97
CA LEU A 208 23.00 -14.34 -10.60
C LEU A 208 23.41 -13.34 -9.51
N LEU A 209 24.14 -13.79 -8.48
CA LEU A 209 24.60 -12.91 -7.42
C LEU A 209 25.59 -11.86 -7.94
N ILE A 210 26.50 -12.24 -8.83
CA ILE A 210 27.43 -11.29 -9.44
C ILE A 210 26.67 -10.34 -10.37
N LEU A 211 25.74 -10.84 -11.20
CA LEU A 211 24.92 -10.00 -12.08
C LEU A 211 24.19 -8.91 -11.31
N PHE A 212 23.42 -9.27 -10.26
CA PHE A 212 22.66 -8.30 -9.47
C PHE A 212 23.56 -7.37 -8.65
N SER A 213 24.76 -7.83 -8.24
CA SER A 213 25.75 -6.94 -7.63
C SER A 213 26.28 -5.91 -8.63
N THR A 214 26.54 -6.31 -9.87
CA THR A 214 27.07 -5.42 -10.93
C THR A 214 26.01 -4.42 -11.37
N LEU A 215 24.80 -4.88 -11.71
CA LEU A 215 23.67 -4.02 -12.07
C LEU A 215 23.39 -2.96 -11.01
N LYS A 216 23.49 -3.32 -9.72
CA LYS A 216 23.32 -2.35 -8.63
C LYS A 216 24.47 -1.34 -8.59
N SER A 217 25.71 -1.79 -8.74
CA SER A 217 26.87 -0.88 -8.74
C SER A 217 26.89 0.08 -9.91
N GLU A 218 26.29 -0.31 -11.04
CA GLU A 218 26.15 0.51 -12.24
C GLU A 218 24.88 1.38 -12.20
N GLY A 219 24.08 1.32 -11.13
CA GLY A 219 22.86 2.12 -11.00
C GLY A 219 21.73 1.69 -11.93
N LEU A 220 21.79 0.49 -12.52
CA LEU A 220 20.77 -0.04 -13.43
C LEU A 220 19.58 -0.64 -12.70
N ILE A 221 19.75 -0.98 -11.41
CA ILE A 221 18.67 -1.51 -10.58
C ILE A 221 18.61 -0.81 -9.22
N GLN A 222 17.38 -0.63 -8.72
CA GLN A 222 17.14 -0.14 -7.36
C GLN A 222 16.21 -1.11 -6.61
N PRO A 223 16.68 -1.77 -5.52
CA PRO A 223 15.82 -2.56 -4.67
C PRO A 223 14.78 -1.66 -3.98
N ARG A 224 13.51 -2.05 -4.01
CA ARG A 224 12.41 -1.35 -3.34
C ARG A 224 11.90 -2.15 -2.14
N ARG A 225 11.34 -1.42 -1.16
CA ARG A 225 10.61 -1.95 0.01
C ARG A 225 11.41 -2.84 0.98
N ILE A 226 12.73 -2.95 0.88
CA ILE A 226 13.54 -3.74 1.82
C ILE A 226 14.99 -3.23 1.94
N SER A 227 15.64 -3.57 3.05
CA SER A 227 17.09 -3.46 3.21
C SER A 227 17.80 -4.66 2.56
N GLY A 228 18.79 -4.40 1.70
CA GLY A 228 19.56 -5.44 1.02
C GLY A 228 19.14 -5.67 -0.43
N HIS A 229 20.15 -5.79 -1.30
CA HIS A 229 19.94 -5.79 -2.75
C HIS A 229 19.75 -7.16 -3.39
N PHE A 230 19.89 -8.24 -2.62
CA PHE A 230 19.56 -9.60 -3.08
C PHE A 230 18.19 -10.07 -2.58
N SER A 231 17.47 -9.22 -1.86
CA SER A 231 16.28 -9.62 -1.15
C SER A 231 15.14 -10.10 -2.07
N PRO A 232 14.81 -9.41 -3.18
CA PRO A 232 13.86 -9.97 -4.16
C PRO A 232 14.38 -11.28 -4.78
N LEU A 233 15.66 -11.34 -5.18
CA LEU A 233 16.27 -12.54 -5.75
C LEU A 233 16.18 -13.76 -4.81
N HIS A 234 16.42 -13.55 -3.52
CA HIS A 234 16.36 -14.59 -2.47
C HIS A 234 14.93 -15.04 -2.17
N ARG A 235 13.98 -14.10 -2.18
CA ARG A 235 12.60 -14.36 -1.75
C ARG A 235 11.85 -15.24 -2.75
N TYR A 236 12.12 -15.10 -4.04
CA TYR A 236 11.33 -15.75 -5.10
C TYR A 236 12.09 -16.80 -5.91
N GLY A 237 13.37 -17.03 -5.64
CA GLY A 237 14.14 -18.02 -6.41
C GLY A 237 13.79 -19.45 -6.01
N VAL A 238 13.43 -20.29 -6.98
CA VAL A 238 13.25 -21.74 -6.80
C VAL A 238 14.03 -22.56 -7.83
N ASP A 239 14.39 -23.79 -7.46
CA ASP A 239 14.96 -24.84 -8.32
C ASP A 239 14.07 -26.08 -8.20
N HIS A 240 13.51 -26.57 -9.31
CA HIS A 240 12.57 -27.72 -9.30
C HIS A 240 11.52 -27.68 -8.16
N ASP A 241 10.94 -26.49 -7.92
CA ASP A 241 9.96 -26.17 -6.87
C ASP A 241 10.49 -26.13 -5.42
N GLU A 242 11.79 -26.38 -5.20
CA GLU A 242 12.49 -26.12 -3.94
C GLU A 242 13.10 -24.73 -3.88
N LYS A 243 13.38 -24.21 -2.69
CA LYS A 243 14.03 -22.89 -2.54
C LYS A 243 15.42 -22.89 -3.18
N LEU A 244 15.69 -21.95 -4.09
CA LEU A 244 16.98 -21.82 -4.77
C LEU A 244 18.14 -21.56 -3.79
N PHE A 245 17.86 -20.78 -2.74
CA PHE A 245 18.83 -20.38 -1.73
C PHE A 245 18.56 -21.06 -0.39
N ASP A 246 19.41 -22.03 -0.06
CA ASP A 246 19.39 -22.72 1.23
C ASP A 246 19.90 -21.83 2.38
N LYS A 247 20.66 -20.78 2.05
CA LYS A 247 21.28 -19.83 2.99
C LYS A 247 21.08 -18.39 2.50
N GLU A 248 21.38 -17.41 3.36
CA GLU A 248 21.35 -16.02 2.92
C GLU A 248 22.36 -15.74 1.79
N PRO A 249 21.99 -14.94 0.76
CA PRO A 249 22.89 -14.54 -0.34
C PRO A 249 24.25 -14.00 0.09
N LYS A 250 24.32 -13.29 1.23
CA LYS A 250 25.58 -12.79 1.80
C LYS A 250 26.58 -13.91 2.09
N ARG A 251 26.11 -15.09 2.49
CA ARG A 251 26.98 -16.26 2.77
C ARG A 251 27.53 -16.86 1.49
N TYR A 252 26.74 -16.95 0.41
CA TYR A 252 27.21 -17.36 -0.91
C TYR A 252 28.26 -16.39 -1.44
N MET A 253 27.98 -15.07 -1.37
CA MET A 253 28.94 -14.03 -1.76
C MET A 253 30.23 -14.07 -0.94
N ALA A 254 30.16 -14.33 0.37
CA ALA A 254 31.34 -14.48 1.21
C ALA A 254 32.21 -15.68 0.78
N ASN A 255 31.60 -16.81 0.44
CA ASN A 255 32.31 -17.99 -0.07
C ASN A 255 32.92 -17.73 -1.46
N LEU A 256 32.18 -17.06 -2.34
CA LEU A 256 32.68 -16.67 -3.66
C LEU A 256 33.84 -15.68 -3.57
N ASN A 257 33.83 -14.77 -2.60
CA ASN A 257 34.93 -13.85 -2.32
C ASN A 257 36.23 -14.55 -1.89
N LYS A 258 36.12 -15.72 -1.25
CA LYS A 258 37.30 -16.55 -0.91
C LYS A 258 37.92 -17.17 -2.16
N ASN A 259 37.11 -17.48 -3.19
CA ASN A 259 37.59 -17.99 -4.48
C ASN A 259 37.72 -16.87 -5.53
N LYS A 260 38.79 -16.07 -5.40
CA LYS A 260 39.05 -14.90 -6.26
C LYS A 260 39.07 -15.23 -7.76
N ALA A 261 39.63 -16.39 -8.14
CA ALA A 261 39.74 -16.81 -9.53
C ALA A 261 38.35 -17.06 -10.16
N ARG A 262 37.51 -17.84 -9.47
CA ARG A 262 36.12 -18.11 -9.88
C ARG A 262 35.32 -16.81 -9.99
N LYS A 263 35.38 -15.96 -8.95
CA LYS A 263 34.70 -14.66 -8.94
C LYS A 263 35.12 -13.78 -10.13
N LYS A 264 36.42 -13.70 -10.42
CA LYS A 264 36.94 -12.91 -11.55
C LYS A 264 36.44 -13.45 -12.89
N ARG A 265 36.38 -14.77 -13.06
CA ARG A 265 35.85 -15.39 -14.29
C ARG A 265 34.38 -15.03 -14.51
N ILE A 266 33.54 -15.24 -13.49
CA ILE A 266 32.10 -14.96 -13.58
C ILE A 266 31.87 -13.45 -13.79
N ARG A 267 32.64 -12.59 -13.11
CA ARG A 267 32.54 -11.15 -13.30
C ARG A 267 32.84 -10.73 -14.74
N LYS A 268 33.84 -11.31 -15.39
CA LYS A 268 34.12 -11.04 -16.81
C LYS A 268 32.97 -11.46 -17.71
N GLU A 269 32.31 -12.57 -17.41
CA GLU A 269 31.15 -13.05 -18.16
C GLU A 269 29.94 -12.11 -18.00
N VAL A 270 29.68 -11.66 -16.77
CA VAL A 270 28.66 -10.63 -16.51
C VAL A 270 28.99 -9.32 -17.22
N GLU A 271 30.24 -8.85 -17.14
CA GLU A 271 30.68 -7.65 -17.85
C GLU A 271 30.56 -7.78 -19.38
N GLN A 272 30.62 -8.99 -19.94
CA GLN A 272 30.37 -9.25 -21.37
C GLN A 272 28.89 -9.12 -21.73
N LEU A 273 27.99 -9.64 -20.88
CA LEU A 273 26.54 -9.50 -21.04
C LEU A 273 26.10 -8.04 -21.04
N LEU A 274 26.75 -7.21 -20.22
CA LEU A 274 26.38 -5.81 -20.04
C LEU A 274 27.04 -4.86 -21.05
N ARG A 275 27.85 -5.35 -22.02
CA ARG A 275 28.61 -4.49 -22.94
C ARG A 275 27.75 -3.65 -23.88
N TYR A 276 26.55 -4.12 -24.17
CA TYR A 276 25.63 -3.49 -25.11
C TYR A 276 24.62 -2.57 -24.40
N ILE A 277 24.56 -2.63 -23.07
CA ILE A 277 23.73 -1.73 -22.26
C ILE A 277 24.38 -0.36 -22.35
N ASP A 278 23.66 0.56 -23.00
CA ASP A 278 24.20 1.83 -23.47
C ASP A 278 24.77 2.60 -22.28
N ARG A 279 26.09 2.87 -22.29
CA ARG A 279 26.74 3.75 -21.32
C ARG A 279 26.42 5.17 -21.73
N GLY A 280 25.15 5.55 -21.60
CA GLY A 280 24.64 6.88 -21.88
C GLY A 280 25.34 7.92 -21.01
N GLU A 281 26.57 8.27 -21.37
CA GLU A 281 27.20 9.53 -21.11
C GLU A 281 26.30 10.58 -21.77
N ASN A 282 25.41 11.14 -20.95
CA ASN A 282 24.76 12.46 -21.03
C ASN A 282 23.32 12.38 -20.50
N ARG A 283 23.20 12.45 -19.17
CA ARG A 283 21.97 12.94 -18.51
C ARG A 283 22.37 13.94 -17.42
N LEU A 284 22.73 15.14 -17.86
CA LEU A 284 22.42 16.41 -17.19
C LEU A 284 21.37 17.12 -18.05
#